data_AF-A0A1I2SYI4-F1
#
_entry.id   AF-A0A1I2SYI4-F1
#
_cell.length_a   1.000
_cell.length_b   1.000
_cell.length_c   1.000
_cell.angle_alpha   90.00
_cell.angle_beta   90.00
_cell.angle_gamma   90.00
#
_symmetry.space_group_name_H-M   'P 1'
#
loop_
_entity.id
_entity.type
_entity.pdbx_description
1 polymer ?
#
loop_
_entity_poly.entity_id
_entity_poly.type
_entity_poly.pdbx_seq_one_letter_code
_entity_poly.pdbx_strand_id
1 'polypeptide(L)'
;MDQFLNLLLPALISSSIVGVAIGLIFKKRNETIAAEVRNQFEQNMTIFKTNYLWKEKSVSELLGQIYIQFNRTNRAFNRYKNTNLYLEAKVLKDGNEKIRNLLLEKAHLIPAELIDDANQLIEHYDVWLEEFARHRDSENPNLDQKFIYAGPLGFRFPKKAEENFKNKYHELRNELYA
;
A
#
# COMPACT_ATOMS: atom_id res chain seq x y z
N MET A 1 -62.02 52.47 17.11
CA MET A 1 -60.65 52.08 17.50
C MET A 1 -60.63 50.70 18.13
N ASP A 2 -61.50 50.41 19.09
CA ASP A 2 -61.53 49.12 19.81
C ASP A 2 -61.83 47.89 18.95
N GLN A 3 -62.72 47.99 17.96
CA GLN A 3 -62.97 46.89 17.01
C GLN A 3 -61.74 46.53 16.17
N PHE A 4 -60.89 47.51 15.84
CA PHE A 4 -59.69 47.31 15.04
C PHE A 4 -58.58 46.65 15.86
N LEU A 5 -58.41 47.06 17.12
CA LEU A 5 -57.50 46.43 18.08
C LEU A 5 -57.91 44.99 18.44
N ASN A 6 -59.22 44.73 18.60
CA ASN A 6 -59.75 43.40 18.91
C ASN A 6 -59.60 42.38 17.76
N LEU A 7 -59.47 42.85 16.51
CA LEU A 7 -59.18 41.99 15.35
C LEU A 7 -57.67 41.81 15.11
N LEU A 8 -56.85 42.81 15.43
CA LEU A 8 -55.40 42.75 15.26
C LEU A 8 -54.70 41.87 16.29
N LEU A 9 -55.14 41.88 17.56
CA LEU A 9 -54.52 41.09 18.63
C LEU A 9 -54.52 39.58 18.35
N PRO A 10 -55.66 38.95 17.98
CA PRO A 10 -55.71 37.53 17.64
C PRO A 10 -54.89 37.20 16.39
N ALA A 11 -54.89 38.08 15.39
CA ALA A 11 -54.09 37.92 14.17
C ALA A 11 -52.59 37.95 14.46
N LEU A 12 -52.12 38.84 15.34
CA LEU A 12 -50.73 38.93 15.80
C LEU A 12 -50.30 37.72 16.64
N ILE A 13 -51.17 37.25 17.54
CA ILE A 13 -50.88 36.07 18.36
C ILE A 13 -50.82 34.81 17.48
N SER A 14 -51.76 34.66 16.56
CA SER A 14 -51.82 33.51 15.64
C SER A 14 -50.61 33.46 14.70
N SER A 15 -50.18 34.59 14.13
CA SER A 15 -48.98 34.66 13.27
C SER A 15 -47.68 34.40 14.05
N SER A 16 -47.59 34.85 15.29
CA SER A 16 -46.45 34.59 16.17
C SER A 16 -46.30 33.09 16.49
N ILE A 17 -47.40 32.41 16.80
CA ILE A 17 -47.41 30.96 17.06
C ILE A 17 -46.99 30.17 15.82
N VAL A 18 -47.50 30.55 14.65
CA VAL A 18 -47.12 29.94 13.36
C VAL A 18 -45.62 30.15 13.07
N GLY A 19 -45.10 31.35 13.31
CA GLY A 19 -43.68 31.65 13.16
C GLY A 19 -42.77 30.80 14.06
N VAL A 20 -43.14 30.61 15.33
CA VAL A 20 -42.42 29.74 16.26
C VAL A 20 -42.47 28.28 15.80
N ALA A 21 -43.64 27.77 15.41
CA ALA A 21 -43.79 26.39 14.94
C ALA A 21 -42.94 26.11 13.68
N ILE A 22 -42.97 27.02 12.69
CA ILE A 22 -42.15 26.95 11.49
C ILE A 22 -40.65 27.01 11.85
N GLY A 23 -40.26 27.92 12.74
CA GLY A 23 -38.89 28.04 13.22
C GLY A 23 -38.37 26.77 13.90
N LEU A 24 -39.20 26.09 14.71
CA LEU A 24 -38.86 24.81 15.33
C LEU A 24 -38.69 23.69 14.29
N ILE A 25 -39.55 23.65 13.25
CA ILE A 25 -39.42 22.68 12.16
C ILE A 25 -38.13 22.91 11.38
N PHE A 26 -37.81 24.16 11.02
CA PHE A 26 -36.56 24.50 10.34
C PHE A 26 -35.34 24.19 11.20
N LYS A 27 -35.38 24.50 12.50
CA LYS A 27 -34.31 24.16 13.44
C LYS A 27 -34.07 22.64 13.46
N LYS A 28 -35.12 21.84 13.64
CA LYS A 28 -35.02 20.37 13.66
C LYS A 28 -34.52 19.79 12.35
N ARG A 29 -34.96 20.33 11.20
CA ARG A 29 -34.45 19.95 9.88
C ARG A 29 -32.98 20.32 9.71
N ASN A 30 -32.58 21.53 10.11
CA ASN A 30 -31.18 21.95 10.06
C ASN A 30 -30.30 21.09 10.97
N GLU A 31 -30.74 20.74 12.17
CA GLU A 31 -30.01 19.83 13.06
C GLU A 31 -29.84 18.43 12.44
N THR A 32 -30.89 17.90 11.80
CA THR A 32 -30.84 16.60 11.12
C THR A 32 -29.88 16.63 9.93
N ILE A 33 -29.96 17.67 9.10
CA ILE A 33 -29.06 17.85 7.95
C ILE A 33 -27.62 18.03 8.42
N ALA A 34 -27.38 18.84 9.46
CA ALA A 34 -26.05 19.05 10.02
C ALA A 34 -25.46 17.76 10.60
N ALA A 35 -26.28 16.93 11.26
CA ALA A 35 -25.86 15.63 11.77
C ALA A 35 -25.50 14.67 10.63
N GLU A 36 -26.29 14.62 9.56
CA GLU A 36 -26.02 13.79 8.39
C GLU A 36 -24.73 14.22 7.68
N VAL A 37 -24.56 15.52 7.44
CA VAL A 37 -23.32 16.07 6.84
C VAL A 37 -22.11 15.75 7.70
N ARG A 38 -22.21 15.90 9.03
CA ARG A 38 -21.13 15.54 9.95
C ARG A 38 -20.80 14.05 9.88
N ASN A 39 -21.82 13.18 9.88
CA ASN A 39 -21.61 11.73 9.79
C ASN A 39 -20.94 11.33 8.47
N GLN A 40 -21.40 11.86 7.33
CA GLN A 40 -20.76 11.62 6.04
C GLN A 40 -19.32 12.11 6.00
N PHE A 41 -19.06 13.30 6.58
CA PHE A 41 -17.70 13.83 6.69
C PHE A 41 -16.79 12.92 7.53
N GLU A 42 -17.27 12.44 8.69
CA GLU A 42 -16.52 11.53 9.57
C GLU A 42 -16.23 10.18 8.91
N GLN A 43 -17.20 9.62 8.17
CA GLN A 43 -17.01 8.39 7.39
C GLN A 43 -15.96 8.58 6.30
N ASN A 44 -16.08 9.64 5.50
CA ASN A 44 -15.12 9.95 4.44
C ASN A 44 -13.72 10.19 4.99
N MET A 45 -13.62 10.91 6.12
CA MET A 45 -12.36 11.16 6.82
C MET A 45 -11.72 9.85 7.31
N THR A 46 -12.53 8.92 7.83
CA THR A 46 -12.06 7.62 8.32
C THR A 46 -11.52 6.76 7.18
N ILE A 47 -12.24 6.70 6.04
CA ILE A 47 -11.80 5.99 4.85
C ILE A 47 -10.49 6.59 4.32
N PHE A 48 -10.45 7.92 4.19
CA PHE A 48 -9.25 8.63 3.75
C PHE A 48 -8.05 8.32 4.64
N LYS A 49 -8.20 8.44 5.97
CA LYS A 49 -7.14 8.16 6.93
C LYS A 49 -6.66 6.72 6.86
N THR A 50 -7.58 5.76 6.76
CA THR A 50 -7.24 4.33 6.67
C THR A 50 -6.46 4.03 5.39
N ASN A 51 -6.90 4.57 4.26
CA ASN A 51 -6.19 4.44 2.98
C ASN A 51 -4.80 5.08 3.02
N TYR A 52 -4.69 6.28 3.59
CA TYR A 52 -3.41 6.96 3.76
C TYR A 52 -2.44 6.12 4.59
N LEU A 53 -2.89 5.62 5.75
CA LEU A 53 -2.09 4.79 6.64
C LEU A 53 -1.64 3.48 5.98
N TRP A 54 -2.53 2.84 5.21
CA TRP A 54 -2.16 1.64 4.47
C TRP A 54 -1.11 1.94 3.40
N LYS A 55 -1.26 3.03 2.63
CA LYS A 55 -0.26 3.44 1.62
C LYS A 55 1.08 3.76 2.26
N GLU A 56 1.08 4.50 3.37
CA GLU A 56 2.29 4.84 4.12
C GLU A 56 3.03 3.58 4.59
N LYS A 57 2.30 2.60 5.15
CA LYS A 57 2.86 1.30 5.53
C LYS A 57 3.35 0.53 4.31
N SER A 58 2.57 0.41 3.25
CA SER A 58 2.98 -0.31 2.03
C SER A 58 4.29 0.26 1.46
N VAL A 59 4.43 1.60 1.40
CA VAL A 59 5.64 2.27 0.93
C VAL A 59 6.83 2.06 1.87
N SER A 60 6.67 2.32 3.17
CA SER A 60 7.79 2.31 4.13
C SER A 60 8.22 0.90 4.56
N GLU A 61 7.27 -0.01 4.67
CA GLU A 61 7.47 -1.31 5.30
C GLU A 61 7.68 -2.46 4.31
N LEU A 62 7.20 -2.33 3.07
CA LEU A 62 7.26 -3.37 2.05
C LEU A 62 7.95 -2.87 0.78
N LEU A 63 7.30 -1.99 0.02
CA LEU A 63 7.72 -1.59 -1.32
C LEU A 63 9.09 -0.90 -1.32
N GLY A 64 9.35 -0.01 -0.35
CA GLY A 64 10.65 0.65 -0.22
C GLY A 64 11.78 -0.33 0.13
N GLN A 65 11.51 -1.32 0.98
CA GLN A 65 12.51 -2.34 1.31
C GLN A 65 12.81 -3.23 0.10
N ILE A 66 11.78 -3.68 -0.60
CA ILE A 66 11.90 -4.47 -1.83
C ILE A 66 12.66 -3.68 -2.91
N TYR A 67 12.31 -2.41 -3.13
CA TYR A 67 12.97 -1.54 -4.10
C TYR A 67 14.49 -1.45 -3.87
N ILE A 68 14.91 -1.29 -2.62
CA ILE A 68 16.34 -1.24 -2.27
C ILE A 68 17.01 -2.58 -2.51
N GLN A 69 16.36 -3.70 -2.16
CA GLN A 69 16.94 -5.02 -2.39
C GLN A 69 17.06 -5.34 -3.88
N PHE A 70 16.07 -5.03 -4.71
CA PHE A 70 16.16 -5.16 -6.17
C PHE A 70 17.38 -4.41 -6.74
N ASN A 71 17.59 -3.17 -6.29
CA ASN A 71 18.75 -2.40 -6.73
C ASN A 71 20.06 -3.00 -6.22
N ARG A 72 20.09 -3.52 -4.99
CA ARG A 72 21.26 -4.17 -4.41
C ARG A 72 21.62 -5.45 -5.16
N THR A 73 20.65 -6.34 -5.41
CA THR A 73 20.85 -7.60 -6.12
C THR A 73 21.23 -7.36 -7.58
N ASN A 74 20.58 -6.43 -8.28
CA ASN A 74 20.97 -6.07 -9.65
C ASN A 74 22.43 -5.61 -9.74
N ARG A 75 22.88 -4.75 -8.81
CA ARG A 75 24.30 -4.34 -8.76
C ARG A 75 25.25 -5.50 -8.48
N ALA A 76 24.90 -6.40 -7.58
CA ALA A 76 25.71 -7.59 -7.28
C ALA A 76 25.80 -8.53 -8.49
N PHE A 77 24.67 -8.78 -9.16
CA PHE A 77 24.60 -9.56 -10.39
C PHE A 77 25.52 -9.00 -11.49
N ASN A 78 25.53 -7.67 -11.66
CA ASN A 78 26.39 -7.02 -12.65
C ASN A 78 27.89 -7.15 -12.31
N ARG A 79 28.25 -7.11 -11.02
CA ARG A 79 29.65 -7.30 -10.57
C ARG A 79 30.10 -8.76 -10.57
N TYR A 80 29.16 -9.70 -10.51
CA TYR A 80 29.44 -11.13 -10.43
C TYR A 80 30.42 -11.61 -11.51
N LYS A 81 30.36 -11.05 -12.73
CA LYS A 81 31.25 -11.49 -13.83
C LYS A 81 32.73 -11.12 -13.64
N ASN A 82 33.02 -10.11 -12.83
CA ASN A 82 34.33 -9.43 -12.81
C ASN A 82 35.00 -9.39 -11.41
N THR A 83 34.35 -9.95 -10.39
CA THR A 83 34.74 -9.78 -8.97
C THR A 83 34.69 -11.11 -8.22
N ASN A 84 34.93 -11.11 -6.91
CA ASN A 84 34.84 -12.28 -6.03
C ASN A 84 33.47 -12.95 -6.15
N LEU A 85 33.44 -14.09 -6.85
CA LEU A 85 32.22 -14.82 -7.19
C LEU A 85 31.43 -15.21 -5.95
N TYR A 86 32.11 -15.66 -4.90
CA TYR A 86 31.44 -16.06 -3.67
C TYR A 86 30.78 -14.88 -2.94
N LEU A 87 31.49 -13.76 -2.81
CA LEU A 87 30.97 -12.58 -2.13
C LEU A 87 29.72 -12.04 -2.84
N GLU A 88 29.76 -11.91 -4.16
CA GLU A 88 28.63 -11.39 -4.94
C GLU A 88 27.45 -12.37 -4.94
N ALA A 89 27.70 -13.69 -4.99
CA ALA A 89 26.65 -14.70 -4.85
C ALA A 89 25.98 -14.65 -3.47
N LYS A 90 26.74 -14.39 -2.40
CA LYS A 90 26.19 -14.21 -1.04
C LYS A 90 25.31 -12.97 -0.95
N VAL A 91 25.73 -11.84 -1.53
CA VAL A 91 24.89 -10.63 -1.58
C VAL A 91 23.57 -10.89 -2.31
N LEU A 92 23.61 -11.71 -3.37
CA LEU A 92 22.42 -12.12 -4.10
C LEU A 92 21.51 -13.02 -3.27
N LYS A 93 22.08 -14.00 -2.54
CA LYS A 93 21.34 -14.83 -1.57
C LYS A 93 20.62 -13.97 -0.54
N ASP A 94 21.36 -13.11 0.16
CA ASP A 94 20.81 -12.27 1.23
C ASP A 94 19.69 -11.35 0.70
N GLY A 95 19.86 -10.80 -0.51
CA GLY A 95 18.86 -9.93 -1.12
C GLY A 95 17.61 -10.69 -1.55
N ASN A 96 17.77 -11.84 -2.21
CA ASN A 96 16.66 -12.69 -2.66
C ASN A 96 15.85 -13.22 -1.48
N GLU A 97 16.52 -13.72 -0.45
CA GLU A 97 15.88 -14.18 0.79
C GLU A 97 15.12 -13.06 1.48
N LYS A 98 15.72 -11.86 1.56
CA LYS A 98 15.05 -10.70 2.16
C LYS A 98 13.78 -10.32 1.39
N ILE A 99 13.80 -10.31 0.06
CA ILE A 99 12.62 -9.98 -0.75
C ILE A 99 11.53 -11.04 -0.56
N ARG A 100 11.88 -12.32 -0.67
CA ARG A 100 10.93 -13.42 -0.47
C ARG A 100 10.26 -13.32 0.91
N ASN A 101 11.06 -13.15 1.97
CA ASN A 101 10.53 -13.06 3.33
C ASN A 101 9.62 -11.82 3.50
N LEU A 102 9.97 -10.68 2.89
CA LEU A 102 9.09 -9.50 2.90
C LEU A 102 7.74 -9.76 2.22
N LEU A 103 7.75 -10.43 1.06
CA LEU A 103 6.52 -10.77 0.33
C LEU A 103 5.62 -11.72 1.14
N LEU A 104 6.20 -12.68 1.86
CA LEU A 104 5.46 -13.63 2.70
C LEU A 104 4.97 -12.99 4.01
N GLU A 105 5.86 -12.33 4.75
CA GLU A 105 5.56 -11.76 6.08
C GLU A 105 4.62 -10.55 6.00
N LYS A 106 4.70 -9.78 4.90
CA LYS A 106 3.93 -8.55 4.71
C LYS A 106 2.97 -8.65 3.52
N ALA A 107 2.46 -9.84 3.25
CA ALA A 107 1.50 -10.08 2.16
C ALA A 107 0.28 -9.14 2.20
N HIS A 108 -0.18 -8.77 3.41
CA HIS A 108 -1.30 -7.84 3.62
C HIS A 108 -1.03 -6.39 3.19
N LEU A 109 0.24 -6.04 2.93
CA LEU A 109 0.64 -4.72 2.40
C LEU A 109 0.85 -4.73 0.87
N ILE A 110 0.75 -5.90 0.22
CA ILE A 110 0.90 -6.03 -1.23
C ILE A 110 -0.34 -5.41 -1.89
N PRO A 111 -0.16 -4.41 -2.79
CA PRO A 111 -1.24 -3.91 -3.64
C PRO A 111 -1.88 -5.05 -4.43
N ALA A 112 -3.21 -5.08 -4.52
CA ALA A 112 -3.94 -6.21 -5.08
C ALA A 112 -3.50 -6.57 -6.52
N GLU A 113 -3.16 -5.56 -7.32
CA GLU A 113 -2.64 -5.67 -8.68
C GLU A 113 -1.25 -6.31 -8.78
N LEU A 114 -0.51 -6.43 -7.67
CA LEU A 114 0.83 -7.03 -7.60
C LEU A 114 0.84 -8.45 -7.02
N ILE A 115 -0.31 -9.05 -6.70
CA ILE A 115 -0.37 -10.38 -6.08
C ILE A 115 0.27 -11.45 -7.00
N ASP A 116 -0.07 -11.44 -8.29
CA ASP A 116 0.50 -12.40 -9.25
C ASP A 116 1.99 -12.16 -9.50
N ASP A 117 2.43 -10.91 -9.45
CA ASP A 117 3.85 -10.54 -9.54
C ASP A 117 4.62 -11.00 -8.29
N ALA A 118 4.01 -10.90 -7.11
CA ALA A 118 4.58 -11.40 -5.86
C ALA A 118 4.76 -12.92 -5.91
N ASN A 119 3.76 -13.66 -6.39
CA ASN A 119 3.83 -15.11 -6.52
C ASN A 119 4.96 -15.55 -7.46
N GLN A 120 5.09 -14.90 -8.62
CA GLN A 120 6.19 -15.17 -9.56
C GLN A 120 7.57 -14.92 -8.95
N LEU A 121 7.70 -13.84 -8.16
CA LEU A 121 8.94 -13.52 -7.45
C LEU A 121 9.25 -14.56 -6.38
N ILE A 122 8.27 -14.94 -5.56
CA ILE A 122 8.43 -15.96 -4.51
C ILE A 122 8.89 -17.29 -5.13
N GLU A 123 8.18 -17.78 -6.15
CA GLU A 123 8.53 -19.03 -6.84
C GLU A 123 9.96 -19.00 -7.38
N HIS A 124 10.33 -17.90 -8.04
CA HIS A 124 11.69 -17.71 -8.52
C HIS A 124 12.72 -17.77 -7.39
N TYR A 125 12.46 -17.06 -6.28
CA TYR A 125 13.40 -17.01 -5.16
C TYR A 125 13.53 -18.33 -4.41
N ASP A 126 12.45 -19.08 -4.25
CA ASP A 126 12.51 -20.39 -3.60
C ASP A 126 13.40 -21.36 -4.37
N VAL A 127 13.21 -21.46 -5.68
CA VAL A 127 14.06 -22.31 -6.52
C VAL A 127 15.50 -21.81 -6.52
N TRP A 128 15.71 -20.49 -6.65
CA TRP A 128 17.05 -19.92 -6.65
C TRP A 128 17.79 -20.21 -5.34
N LEU A 129 17.12 -20.07 -4.20
CA LEU A 129 17.71 -20.28 -2.88
C LEU A 129 17.98 -21.77 -2.62
N GLU A 130 17.13 -22.67 -3.13
CA GLU A 130 17.39 -24.11 -3.09
C GLU A 130 18.66 -24.48 -3.87
N GLU A 131 18.81 -23.98 -5.10
CA GLU A 131 20.02 -24.20 -5.91
C GLU A 131 21.27 -23.60 -5.24
N PHE A 132 21.12 -22.43 -4.61
CA PHE A 132 22.21 -21.82 -3.86
C PHE A 132 22.66 -22.73 -2.72
N ALA A 133 21.72 -23.22 -1.90
CA ALA A 133 22.02 -24.10 -0.79
C ALA A 133 22.70 -25.39 -1.26
N ARG A 134 22.21 -25.99 -2.36
CA ARG A 134 22.77 -27.22 -2.93
C ARG A 134 24.24 -27.07 -3.36
N HIS A 135 24.61 -25.93 -3.94
CA HIS A 135 25.95 -25.73 -4.50
C HIS A 135 26.95 -25.05 -3.54
N ARG A 136 26.46 -24.25 -2.59
CA ARG A 136 27.31 -23.35 -1.79
C ARG A 136 27.19 -23.56 -0.28
N ASP A 137 26.13 -24.21 0.20
CA ASP A 137 25.95 -24.57 1.62
C ASP A 137 26.19 -26.08 1.86
N SER A 138 26.70 -26.81 0.85
CA SER A 138 27.07 -28.23 0.96
C SER A 138 28.37 -28.44 1.76
N GLU A 139 28.61 -29.67 2.24
CA GLU A 139 29.80 -30.01 3.06
C GLU A 139 31.14 -29.71 2.38
N ASN A 140 31.16 -29.69 1.04
CA ASN A 140 32.33 -29.32 0.23
C ASN A 140 31.93 -28.30 -0.85
N PRO A 141 31.81 -27.00 -0.50
CA PRO A 141 31.28 -26.01 -1.41
C PRO A 141 32.33 -25.64 -2.47
N ASN A 142 31.94 -25.70 -3.75
CA ASN A 142 32.81 -25.24 -4.83
C ASN A 142 32.71 -23.71 -4.97
N LEU A 143 33.64 -22.99 -4.33
CA LEU A 143 33.60 -21.54 -4.27
C LEU A 143 33.94 -20.86 -5.61
N ASP A 144 34.71 -21.54 -6.45
CA ASP A 144 35.22 -21.05 -7.73
C ASP A 144 34.30 -21.40 -8.91
N GLN A 145 33.38 -22.35 -8.73
CA GLN A 145 32.39 -22.69 -9.73
C GLN A 145 31.44 -21.51 -9.95
N LYS A 146 31.35 -21.05 -11.21
CA LYS A 146 30.32 -20.08 -11.59
C LYS A 146 28.95 -20.64 -11.24
N PHE A 147 28.23 -19.92 -10.39
CA PHE A 147 26.88 -20.22 -9.99
C PHE A 147 25.99 -20.06 -11.22
N ILE A 148 25.24 -21.10 -11.54
CA ILE A 148 24.22 -21.05 -12.58
C ILE A 148 23.02 -20.37 -11.94
N TYR A 149 22.98 -19.04 -12.02
CA TYR A 149 21.76 -18.28 -11.74
C TYR A 149 20.68 -18.86 -12.64
N ALA A 150 19.68 -19.54 -12.06
CA ALA A 150 18.58 -20.24 -12.73
C ALA A 150 18.35 -19.70 -14.15
N GLY A 151 19.05 -20.32 -15.09
CA GLY A 151 19.12 -19.87 -16.48
C GLY A 151 18.04 -20.57 -17.29
N PRO A 152 18.29 -20.91 -18.57
CA PRO A 152 17.32 -21.60 -19.43
C PRO A 152 16.89 -23.00 -18.95
N LEU A 153 17.41 -23.48 -17.80
CA LEU A 153 17.10 -24.78 -17.19
C LEU A 153 16.08 -24.72 -16.05
N GLY A 154 15.44 -23.58 -15.75
CA GLY A 154 14.39 -23.59 -14.72
C GLY A 154 13.57 -22.31 -14.57
N PHE A 155 14.14 -21.19 -14.13
CA PHE A 155 13.33 -20.05 -13.67
C PHE A 155 13.98 -18.71 -14.01
N ARG A 156 13.63 -18.17 -15.18
CA ARG A 156 14.04 -16.82 -15.60
C ARG A 156 13.53 -15.80 -14.56
N PHE A 157 14.41 -14.92 -14.11
CA PHE A 157 14.02 -13.83 -13.21
C PHE A 157 12.84 -13.03 -13.80
N PRO A 158 11.74 -12.84 -13.04
CA PRO A 158 10.52 -12.21 -13.54
C PRO A 158 10.68 -10.68 -13.59
N LYS A 159 11.39 -10.19 -14.61
CA LYS A 159 11.70 -8.76 -14.79
C LYS A 159 10.46 -7.86 -14.77
N LYS A 160 9.36 -8.32 -15.37
CA LYS A 160 8.11 -7.56 -15.39
C LYS A 160 7.53 -7.38 -13.99
N ALA A 161 7.59 -8.41 -13.15
CA ALA A 161 7.18 -8.32 -11.75
C ALA A 161 8.05 -7.31 -10.98
N GLU A 162 9.38 -7.37 -11.15
CA GLU A 162 10.29 -6.37 -10.57
C GLU A 162 9.92 -4.94 -10.98
N GLU A 163 9.71 -4.71 -12.28
CA GLU A 163 9.34 -3.40 -12.83
C GLU A 163 8.01 -2.90 -12.26
N ASN A 164 6.99 -3.76 -12.19
CA ASN A 164 5.68 -3.41 -11.64
C ASN A 164 5.77 -2.99 -10.16
N PHE A 165 6.54 -3.72 -9.35
CA PHE A 165 6.80 -3.34 -7.96
C PHE A 165 7.52 -1.99 -7.84
N LYS A 166 8.54 -1.72 -8.69
CA LYS A 166 9.25 -0.44 -8.71
C LYS A 166 8.33 0.71 -9.12
N ASN A 167 7.50 0.51 -10.15
CA ASN A 167 6.55 1.51 -10.61
C ASN A 167 5.53 1.84 -9.51
N LYS A 168 4.97 0.82 -8.87
CA LYS A 168 4.01 0.99 -7.77
C LYS A 168 4.61 1.68 -6.56
N TYR A 169 5.87 1.40 -6.23
CA TYR A 169 6.60 2.16 -5.19
C TYR A 169 6.65 3.65 -5.51
N HIS A 170 7.00 4.02 -6.75
CA HIS A 170 7.06 5.43 -7.17
C HIS A 170 5.68 6.08 -7.18
N GLU A 171 4.66 5.38 -7.68
CA GLU A 171 3.26 5.82 -7.69
C GLU A 171 2.78 6.18 -6.28
N LEU A 172 2.79 5.22 -5.35
CA LEU A 172 2.29 5.45 -3.98
C LEU A 172 3.14 6.48 -3.23
N ARG A 173 4.46 6.51 -3.46
CA ARG A 173 5.32 7.51 -2.84
C ARG A 173 4.99 8.92 -3.32
N ASN A 174 4.69 9.10 -4.61
CA ASN A 174 4.31 10.40 -5.16
C ASN A 174 2.93 10.81 -4.63
N GLU A 175 1.97 9.90 -4.56
CA GLU A 175 0.65 10.21 -3.98
C GLU A 175 0.70 10.64 -2.50
N LEU A 176 1.71 10.18 -1.75
CA LEU A 176 1.86 10.51 -0.32
C LEU A 176 2.64 11.81 -0.07
N TYR A 177 3.62 12.13 -0.92
CA TYR A 177 4.67 13.11 -0.60
C TYR A 177 5.00 14.12 -1.71
N ALA A 178 4.40 14.01 -2.90
CA ALA A 178 4.58 14.96 -4.00
C ALA A 178 3.37 15.89 -4.11
#